data_AF-M2QWD4-F1
#
_entry.id   AF-M2QWD4-F1
#
_cell.length_a   1.000
_cell.length_b   1.000
_cell.length_c   1.000
_cell.angle_alpha   90.00
_cell.angle_beta   90.00
_cell.angle_gamma   90.00
#
_symmetry.space_group_name_H-M   'P 1'
#
loop_
_entity.id
_entity.type
_entity.pdbx_description
1 polymer ?
#
loop_
_entity_poly.entity_id
_entity_poly.type
_entity_poly.pdbx_seq_one_letter_code
_entity_poly.pdbx_strand_id
1 'polypeptide(L)'
;MIRVRMPGGVCKPDQWFMMDQIADEHGNGTFKITTRQTFQFHGVIKRHLKSAIQDINRALLDTLAACGDVNRNVIVSAIPSLSKLHAQVYEFAKRVSERLLPRTTAYHEIWLDKKLVAGDALKDVEPLYGEFYLPRK
;
A
#
# COMPACT_ATOMS: atom_id res chain seq x y z
N MET A 1 -3.65 10.87 -7.82
CA MET A 1 -3.55 9.43 -8.12
C MET A 1 -3.08 8.72 -6.87
N ILE A 2 -3.75 7.64 -6.47
CA ILE A 2 -3.39 6.79 -5.33
C ILE A 2 -2.94 5.44 -5.87
N ARG A 3 -1.90 4.85 -5.28
CA ARG A 3 -1.44 3.49 -5.61
C ARG A 3 -1.44 2.63 -4.36
N VAL A 4 -1.92 1.40 -4.49
CA VAL A 4 -1.93 0.42 -3.40
C VAL A 4 -0.59 -0.32 -3.31
N ARG A 5 -0.21 -0.78 -2.12
CA ARG A 5 0.83 -1.78 -1.90
C ARG A 5 0.16 -3.14 -1.76
N MET A 6 0.51 -4.09 -2.63
CA MET A 6 -0.14 -5.38 -2.74
C MET A 6 0.90 -6.43 -3.16
N PRO A 7 1.67 -6.99 -2.20
CA PRO A 7 2.72 -7.96 -2.49
C PRO A 7 2.19 -9.13 -3.33
N GLY A 8 2.91 -9.47 -4.40
CA GLY A 8 2.52 -10.53 -5.33
C GLY A 8 1.21 -10.30 -6.10
N GLY A 9 0.59 -9.12 -5.98
CA GLY A 9 -0.70 -8.83 -6.61
C GLY A 9 -1.87 -9.63 -6.05
N VAL A 10 -1.73 -10.24 -4.87
CA VAL A 10 -2.79 -11.05 -4.28
C VAL A 10 -3.85 -10.14 -3.67
N CYS A 11 -5.08 -10.25 -4.19
CA CYS A 11 -6.27 -9.54 -3.75
C CYS A 11 -7.36 -10.57 -3.44
N LYS A 12 -8.02 -10.45 -2.28
CA LYS A 12 -9.20 -11.28 -1.97
C LYS A 12 -10.42 -10.78 -2.75
N PRO A 13 -11.42 -11.64 -3.03
CA PRO A 13 -12.65 -11.22 -3.71
C PRO A 13 -13.34 -10.01 -3.05
N ASP A 14 -13.46 -10.00 -1.72
CA ASP A 14 -14.09 -8.87 -1.01
C ASP A 14 -13.29 -7.58 -1.14
N GLN A 15 -11.95 -7.68 -1.14
CA GLN A 15 -11.09 -6.52 -1.36
C GLN A 15 -11.26 -5.97 -2.77
N TRP A 16 -11.46 -6.82 -3.77
CA TRP A 16 -11.76 -6.40 -5.14
C TRP A 16 -13.04 -5.57 -5.20
N PHE A 17 -14.14 -6.05 -4.60
CA PHE A 17 -15.40 -5.29 -4.53
C PHE A 17 -15.23 -3.95 -3.81
N MET A 18 -14.46 -3.91 -2.73
CA MET A 18 -14.15 -2.64 -2.06
C MET A 18 -13.32 -1.70 -2.94
N MET A 19 -12.36 -2.21 -3.71
CA MET A 19 -11.57 -1.37 -4.64
C MET A 19 -12.44 -0.83 -5.78
N ASP A 20 -13.37 -1.63 -6.28
CA ASP A 20 -14.35 -1.22 -7.29
C ASP A 20 -15.22 -0.06 -6.79
N GLN A 21 -15.84 -0.23 -5.62
CA GLN A 21 -16.64 0.81 -4.98
C GLN A 21 -15.83 2.10 -4.71
N ILE A 22 -14.58 1.98 -4.24
CA ILE A 22 -13.71 3.15 -4.01
C ILE A 22 -13.40 3.91 -5.30
N ALA A 23 -13.30 3.21 -6.44
CA ALA A 23 -13.07 3.85 -7.73
C ALA A 23 -14.26 4.70 -8.17
N ASP A 24 -15.48 4.24 -7.89
CA ASP A 24 -16.73 4.97 -8.17
C ASP A 24 -16.92 6.15 -7.23
N GLU A 25 -16.72 5.95 -5.92
CA GLU A 25 -17.01 6.96 -4.91
C GLU A 25 -15.97 8.08 -4.84
N HIS A 26 -14.68 7.74 -4.97
CA HIS A 26 -13.59 8.69 -4.78
C HIS A 26 -12.81 8.98 -6.05
N GLY A 27 -12.89 8.11 -7.06
CA GLY A 27 -12.09 8.15 -8.27
C GLY A 27 -12.84 8.71 -9.47
N ASN A 28 -12.54 8.14 -10.64
CA ASN A 28 -13.18 8.46 -11.92
C ASN A 28 -14.00 7.27 -12.47
N GLY A 29 -14.50 6.39 -11.60
CA GLY A 29 -15.22 5.18 -11.97
C GLY A 29 -14.35 4.08 -12.58
N THR A 30 -13.02 4.18 -12.44
CA THR A 30 -12.08 3.16 -12.91
C THR A 30 -10.91 3.02 -11.94
N PHE A 31 -10.39 1.80 -11.80
CA PHE A 31 -9.06 1.56 -11.25
C PHE A 31 -8.19 0.80 -12.25
N LYS A 32 -6.90 1.13 -12.27
CA LYS A 32 -5.93 0.57 -13.22
C LYS A 32 -5.08 -0.50 -12.57
N ILE A 33 -5.10 -1.72 -13.13
CA ILE A 33 -4.10 -2.75 -12.83
C ILE A 33 -2.77 -2.34 -13.48
N THR A 34 -1.68 -2.47 -12.74
CA THR A 34 -0.35 -2.03 -13.17
C THR A 34 0.59 -3.19 -13.49
N THR A 35 1.66 -2.91 -14.24
CA THR A 35 2.75 -3.86 -14.52
C THR A 35 3.52 -4.31 -13.29
N ARG A 36 3.30 -3.65 -12.13
CA ARG A 36 3.86 -4.06 -10.83
C ARG A 36 2.80 -4.65 -9.89
N GLN A 37 1.74 -5.24 -10.45
CA GLN A 37 0.79 -6.06 -9.71
C GLN A 37 0.09 -5.32 -8.58
N THR A 38 -0.43 -4.14 -8.88
CA THR A 38 -1.21 -3.34 -7.93
C THR A 38 -2.22 -2.46 -8.66
N PHE A 39 -3.13 -1.84 -7.92
CA PHE A 39 -4.15 -0.93 -8.39
C PHE A 39 -3.71 0.54 -8.31
N GLN A 40 -4.23 1.36 -9.23
CA GLN A 40 -4.14 2.81 -9.20
C GLN A 40 -5.50 3.46 -9.38
N PHE A 41 -5.81 4.39 -8.49
CA PHE A 41 -7.00 5.24 -8.54
C PHE A 41 -6.65 6.60 -9.13
N HIS A 42 -7.38 7.02 -10.15
CA HIS A 42 -7.22 8.31 -10.82
C HIS A 42 -8.41 9.22 -10.54
N GLY A 43 -8.29 10.52 -10.81
CA GLY A 43 -9.38 11.47 -10.60
C GLY A 43 -9.69 11.82 -9.13
N VAL A 44 -9.00 11.24 -8.15
CA VAL A 44 -9.26 11.54 -6.73
C VAL A 44 -9.03 13.01 -6.41
N ILE A 45 -10.11 13.71 -6.04
CA ILE A 45 -10.09 15.13 -5.69
C ILE A 45 -9.41 15.31 -4.33
N LYS A 46 -8.54 16.31 -4.19
CA LYS A 46 -7.73 16.56 -2.98
C LYS A 46 -8.53 16.48 -1.66
N ARG A 47 -9.74 17.03 -1.61
CA ARG A 47 -10.61 17.01 -0.41
C ARG A 47 -11.09 15.60 -0.01
N HIS A 48 -11.13 14.66 -0.96
CA HIS A 48 -11.53 13.26 -0.76
C HIS A 48 -10.32 12.32 -0.64
N LEU A 49 -9.09 12.85 -0.69
CA LEU A 49 -7.88 12.02 -0.64
C LEU A 49 -7.78 11.22 0.67
N LYS A 50 -8.11 11.86 1.81
CA LYS A 50 -8.04 11.21 3.11
C LYS A 50 -9.09 10.10 3.26
N SER A 51 -10.34 10.35 2.86
CA SER A 51 -11.40 9.34 2.88
C SER A 51 -11.04 8.14 2.02
N ALA A 52 -10.55 8.37 0.79
CA ALA A 52 -10.11 7.30 -0.10
C ALA A 52 -9.01 6.43 0.53
N ILE A 53 -8.00 7.03 1.18
CA ILE A 53 -6.93 6.27 1.85
C ILE A 53 -7.46 5.49 3.07
N GLN A 54 -8.40 6.06 3.82
CA GLN A 54 -9.05 5.36 4.93
C GLN A 54 -9.88 4.17 4.46
N ASP A 55 -10.62 4.30 3.36
CA ASP A 55 -11.42 3.21 2.79
C ASP A 55 -10.52 2.07 2.26
N ILE A 56 -9.40 2.42 1.61
CA ILE A 56 -8.39 1.43 1.23
C ILE A 56 -7.85 0.70 2.48
N ASN A 57 -7.61 1.43 3.57
CA ASN A 57 -7.17 0.85 4.83
C ASN A 57 -8.20 -0.07 5.48
N ARG A 58 -9.49 0.31 5.45
CA ARG A 58 -10.61 -0.54 5.91
C ARG A 58 -10.72 -1.83 5.11
N ALA A 59 -10.33 -1.82 3.82
CA ALA A 59 -10.21 -3.01 2.98
C ALA A 59 -8.97 -3.88 3.29
N LEU A 60 -8.23 -3.59 4.38
CA LEU A 60 -6.99 -4.30 4.76
C LEU A 60 -5.90 -4.23 3.69
N LEU A 61 -5.88 -3.13 2.92
CA LEU A 61 -4.84 -2.75 1.98
C LEU A 61 -4.25 -1.40 2.41
N ASP A 62 -3.04 -1.08 1.96
CA ASP A 62 -2.41 0.21 2.31
C ASP A 62 -1.76 0.86 1.10
N THR A 63 -1.46 2.14 1.22
CA THR A 63 -0.80 2.94 0.18
C THR A 63 0.61 3.36 0.60
N LEU A 64 1.07 2.85 1.75
CA LEU A 64 2.38 3.11 2.32
C LEU A 64 3.46 2.55 1.40
N ALA A 65 4.48 3.35 1.12
CA ALA A 65 5.60 3.00 0.24
C ALA A 65 5.22 2.53 -1.19
N ALA A 66 4.00 2.81 -1.66
CA ALA A 66 3.61 2.51 -3.03
C ALA A 66 4.32 3.41 -4.08
N CYS A 67 4.79 4.58 -3.63
CA CYS A 67 5.57 5.59 -4.34
C CYS A 67 6.72 6.07 -3.43
N GLY A 68 7.51 7.07 -3.86
CA GLY A 68 8.64 7.61 -3.08
C GLY A 68 9.93 6.79 -3.20
N ASP A 69 11.00 7.23 -2.55
CA ASP A 69 12.33 6.60 -2.63
C ASP A 69 12.50 5.52 -1.57
N VAL A 70 11.77 4.44 -1.81
CA VAL A 70 11.58 3.27 -0.94
C VAL A 70 11.45 2.03 -1.81
N ASN A 71 11.55 0.86 -1.19
CA ASN A 71 11.19 -0.37 -1.88
C ASN A 71 9.73 -0.31 -2.34
N ARG A 72 9.51 -0.64 -3.62
CA ARG A 72 8.19 -0.64 -4.25
C ARG A 72 7.52 -1.99 -4.11
N ASN A 73 6.34 -2.12 -4.73
CA ASN A 73 5.60 -3.37 -4.73
C ASN A 73 6.47 -4.55 -5.17
N VAL A 74 6.54 -5.57 -4.31
CA VAL A 74 7.27 -6.82 -4.54
C VAL A 74 6.38 -7.71 -5.40
N ILE A 75 6.89 -8.15 -6.55
CA ILE A 75 6.13 -8.91 -7.54
C ILE A 75 6.37 -10.40 -7.41
N VAL A 76 5.36 -11.21 -7.78
CA VAL A 76 5.41 -12.68 -7.81
C VAL A 76 4.74 -13.16 -9.08
N SER A 77 5.30 -14.15 -9.77
CA SER A 77 4.67 -14.72 -10.97
C SER A 77 3.29 -15.30 -10.64
N ALA A 78 2.24 -14.81 -11.29
CA ALA A 78 0.88 -15.34 -11.15
C ALA A 78 0.72 -16.59 -12.01
N ILE A 79 0.95 -17.78 -11.44
CA ILE A 79 0.91 -19.07 -12.16
C ILE A 79 -0.08 -20.01 -11.46
N PRO A 80 -1.38 -19.98 -11.80
CA PRO A 80 -2.42 -20.78 -11.13
C PRO A 80 -2.15 -22.29 -11.16
N SER A 81 -1.57 -22.80 -12.26
CA SER A 81 -1.22 -24.21 -12.40
C SER A 81 -0.15 -24.70 -11.41
N LEU A 82 0.63 -23.78 -10.83
CA LEU A 82 1.67 -24.06 -9.84
C LEU A 82 1.29 -23.51 -8.45
N SER A 83 0.02 -23.69 -8.06
CA SER A 83 -0.56 -23.09 -6.84
C SER A 83 0.26 -23.29 -5.55
N LYS A 84 0.83 -24.49 -5.33
CA LYS A 84 1.66 -24.77 -4.14
C LYS A 84 2.95 -23.93 -4.14
N LEU A 85 3.63 -23.86 -5.30
CA LEU A 85 4.85 -23.07 -5.44
C LEU A 85 4.54 -21.57 -5.36
N HIS A 86 3.46 -21.12 -6.00
CA HIS A 86 2.98 -19.75 -5.93
C HIS A 86 2.76 -19.32 -4.46
N ALA A 87 2.09 -20.15 -3.65
CA ALA A 87 1.87 -19.84 -2.23
C ALA A 87 3.19 -19.65 -1.46
N GLN A 88 4.19 -20.52 -1.68
CA GLN A 88 5.50 -20.40 -1.03
C GLN A 88 6.25 -19.12 -1.43
N VAL A 89 6.25 -18.79 -2.72
CA VAL A 89 6.91 -17.58 -3.25
C VAL A 89 6.17 -16.32 -2.81
N TYR A 90 4.83 -16.36 -2.78
CA TYR A 90 4.00 -15.28 -2.24
C TYR A 90 4.34 -14.98 -0.77
N GLU A 91 4.40 -16.00 0.09
CA GLU A 91 4.75 -15.80 1.50
C GLU A 91 6.18 -15.27 1.69
N PHE A 92 7.11 -15.63 0.81
CA PHE A 92 8.43 -14.99 0.80
C PHE A 92 8.35 -13.51 0.39
N ALA A 93 7.67 -13.19 -0.71
CA ALA A 93 7.52 -11.82 -1.20
C ALA A 93 6.79 -10.91 -0.20
N LYS A 94 5.78 -11.44 0.50
CA LYS A 94 5.07 -10.73 1.57
C LYS A 94 6.02 -10.36 2.71
N ARG A 95 6.82 -11.33 3.21
CA ARG A 95 7.84 -11.07 4.25
C ARG A 95 8.88 -10.05 3.81
N VAL A 96 9.34 -10.11 2.56
CA VAL A 96 10.25 -9.09 1.99
C VAL A 96 9.58 -7.72 1.98
N SER A 97 8.34 -7.63 1.50
CA SER A 97 7.62 -6.36 1.47
C SER A 97 7.40 -5.78 2.87
N GLU A 98 7.07 -6.61 3.86
CA GLU A 98 6.88 -6.18 5.26
C GLU A 98 8.19 -5.75 5.91
N ARG A 99 9.29 -6.47 5.64
CA ARG A 99 10.60 -6.13 6.20
C ARG A 99 11.16 -4.81 5.66
N LEU A 100 10.82 -4.48 4.42
CA LEU A 100 11.22 -3.25 3.75
C LEU A 100 10.19 -2.12 3.88
N LEU A 101 9.20 -2.24 4.76
CA LEU A 101 8.31 -1.12 5.07
C LEU A 101 9.06 -0.07 5.91
N PRO A 102 8.85 1.23 5.62
CA PRO A 102 9.22 2.29 6.55
C PRO A 102 8.56 2.08 7.91
N ARG A 103 9.34 2.24 8.98
CA ARG A 103 8.92 2.23 10.38
C ARG A 103 8.74 3.65 10.89
N THR A 104 7.65 4.27 10.45
CA THR A 104 7.24 5.62 10.84
C THR A 104 5.77 5.65 11.21
N THR A 105 5.40 6.51 12.15
CA THR A 105 4.01 6.79 12.54
C THR A 105 3.30 7.72 11.56
N ALA A 106 4.05 8.47 10.74
CA ALA A 106 3.53 9.55 9.89
C ALA A 106 2.34 9.13 9.00
N TYR A 107 2.36 7.91 8.42
CA TYR A 107 1.23 7.42 7.62
C TYR A 107 -0.06 7.36 8.43
N HIS A 108 0.01 6.85 9.65
CA HIS A 108 -1.15 6.68 10.51
C HIS A 108 -1.63 8.03 11.09
N GLU A 109 -0.70 8.93 11.40
CA GLU A 109 -0.99 10.27 11.90
C GLU A 109 -1.69 11.13 10.85
N ILE A 110 -1.18 11.13 9.61
CA ILE A 110 -1.71 11.95 8.53
C ILE A 110 -3.06 11.39 8.04
N TRP A 111 -3.13 10.08 7.81
CA TRP A 111 -4.24 9.49 7.07
C TRP A 111 -5.28 8.81 7.95
N LEU A 112 -4.91 8.25 9.10
CA LEU A 112 -5.78 7.37 9.89
C LEU A 112 -6.21 7.96 11.22
N ASP A 113 -6.06 9.28 11.39
CA ASP A 113 -6.49 10.04 12.58
C ASP A 113 -5.94 9.50 13.91
N LYS A 114 -4.84 8.73 13.87
CA LYS A 114 -4.16 8.27 15.08
C LYS A 114 -3.38 9.43 15.68
N LYS A 115 -3.88 9.99 16.78
CA LYS A 115 -3.16 10.97 17.59
C LYS A 115 -2.02 10.29 18.36
N LEU A 116 -0.88 10.98 18.46
CA LEU A 116 0.21 10.63 19.37
C LEU A 116 -0.34 10.52 20.80
N VAL A 117 -0.22 9.34 21.40
CA VAL A 117 -0.64 9.09 22.79
C VAL A 117 0.53 9.44 23.70
N ALA A 118 0.70 10.74 23.95
CA ALA A 118 1.65 11.35 24.91
C ALA A 118 3.16 11.09 24.68
N GLY A 119 3.97 12.09 25.07
CA GLY A 119 5.43 12.11 24.89
C GLY A 119 5.82 12.98 23.70
N ASP A 120 6.89 13.77 23.85
CA ASP A 120 7.51 14.53 22.77
C ASP A 120 7.52 13.71 21.48
N ALA A 121 7.25 14.35 20.33
CA ALA A 121 7.30 13.70 19.03
C ALA A 121 8.66 13.01 18.88
N LEU A 122 8.71 11.72 19.23
CA LEU A 122 9.89 10.89 19.07
C LEU A 122 10.21 11.01 17.59
N LYS A 123 11.32 11.66 17.25
CA LYS A 123 11.80 11.73 15.87
C LYS A 123 11.86 10.29 15.41
N ASP A 124 10.94 9.89 14.53
CA ASP A 124 10.87 8.51 14.04
C ASP A 124 12.26 8.15 13.52
N VAL A 125 12.91 7.21 14.19
CA VAL A 125 14.19 6.68 13.73
C VAL A 125 13.86 5.52 12.82
N GLU A 126 13.95 5.76 11.52
CA GLU A 126 13.87 4.74 10.49
C GLU A 126 15.14 3.87 10.50
N PRO A 127 15.12 2.64 11.05
CA PRO A 127 16.35 1.89 11.30
C PRO A 127 16.95 1.31 10.02
N LEU A 128 16.14 1.14 8.97
CA LEU A 128 16.56 0.61 7.67
C LEU A 128 16.89 1.73 6.70
N TYR A 129 16.01 2.74 6.64
CA TYR A 129 16.05 3.81 5.65
C TYR A 129 16.84 5.03 6.10
N GLY A 130 17.05 5.20 7.41
CA GLY A 130 17.64 6.40 7.97
C GLY A 130 16.81 7.65 7.65
N GLU A 131 17.41 8.81 7.91
CA GLU A 131 16.75 10.11 7.71
C GLU A 131 16.41 10.39 6.24
N PHE A 132 17.24 9.92 5.31
CA PHE A 132 17.16 10.27 3.89
C PHE A 132 16.49 9.22 3.01
N TYR A 133 16.10 8.08 3.57
CA TYR A 133 15.57 6.97 2.80
C TYR A 133 16.54 6.50 1.71
N LEU A 134 16.05 5.85 0.65
CA LEU A 134 16.91 5.47 -0.47
C LEU A 134 17.15 6.68 -1.38
N PRO A 135 18.25 6.70 -2.15
CA PRO A 135 18.43 7.72 -3.20
C PRO A 135 17.35 7.66 -4.29
N ARG A 136 16.76 6.48 -4.49
CA ARG A 136 15.70 6.25 -5.46
C ARG A 136 14.90 4.98 -5.16
N LYS A 137 13.82 4.81 -5.93
CA LYS A 137 12.94 3.63 -5.99
C LYS A 137 13.64 2.30 -6.28
#